data_AF-A0A953K100-F1
#
_entry.id   AF-A0A953K100-F1
#
_cell.length_a   1.000
_cell.length_b   1.000
_cell.length_c   1.000
_cell.angle_alpha   90.00
_cell.angle_beta   90.00
_cell.angle_gamma   90.00
#
_symmetry.space_group_name_H-M   'P 1'
#
loop_
_entity.id
_entity.type
_entity.pdbx_description
1 polymer ?
#
loop_
_entity_poly.entity_id
_entity_poly.type
_entity_poly.pdbx_seq_one_letter_code
_entity_poly.pdbx_strand_id
1 'polypeptide(L)'
;MFNREEATTLIERYLEGEMSAEEKKAFEYRLDTEQDLSDEFELHLNVRRSFTWNMERAKLQVMMDRFHQDFNEESPVRIREKKVRTLSPVRIIMVAASVSLLITAGSLVIYNLIQQNDLSPNHYATLNRKEGESVRPASAQPKVEKDVVEPAIVRNVATAFAIDANGIMLTNYHVVEGKKYVYIEKFQDSLQSYVAEVIDYDKRLDIAVLRVT
;
A
#
# COMPACT_ATOMS: atom_id res chain seq x y z
N MET A 1 -20.95 -13.21 -43.48
CA MET A 1 -21.72 -12.59 -42.38
C MET A 1 -21.55 -13.53 -41.20
N PHE A 2 -20.73 -13.15 -40.21
CA PHE A 2 -20.37 -13.99 -39.07
C PHE A 2 -21.60 -14.16 -38.18
N ASN A 3 -22.11 -15.40 -38.05
CA ASN A 3 -23.26 -15.70 -37.22
C ASN A 3 -22.78 -15.97 -35.78
N ARG A 4 -22.90 -14.96 -34.91
CA ARG A 4 -22.40 -15.03 -33.53
C ARG A 4 -23.04 -16.15 -32.72
N GLU A 5 -24.34 -16.41 -32.93
CA GLU A 5 -25.05 -17.45 -32.17
C GLU A 5 -24.51 -18.86 -32.48
N GLU A 6 -24.28 -19.15 -33.76
CA GLU A 6 -23.66 -20.43 -34.18
C GLU A 6 -22.23 -20.57 -33.67
N ALA A 7 -21.45 -19.48 -33.68
CA ALA A 7 -20.09 -19.46 -33.15
C ALA A 7 -20.07 -19.77 -31.64
N THR A 8 -20.96 -19.14 -30.86
CA THR A 8 -21.09 -19.40 -29.42
C THR A 8 -21.46 -20.86 -29.13
N THR A 9 -22.45 -21.43 -29.82
CA THR A 9 -22.84 -22.84 -29.63
C THR A 9 -21.71 -23.81 -29.99
N LEU A 10 -20.93 -23.52 -31.03
CA LEU A 10 -19.76 -24.33 -31.38
C LEU A 10 -18.66 -24.24 -30.32
N ILE A 11 -18.39 -23.04 -29.81
CA ILE A 11 -17.41 -22.81 -28.74
C ILE A 11 -17.81 -23.56 -27.47
N GLU A 12 -19.08 -23.50 -27.07
CA GLU A 12 -19.61 -24.21 -25.89
C GLU A 12 -19.47 -25.72 -26.03
N ARG A 13 -19.92 -26.31 -27.14
CA ARG A 13 -19.78 -27.75 -27.41
C ARG A 13 -18.33 -28.22 -27.39
N TYR A 14 -17.41 -27.42 -27.92
CA TYR A 14 -15.97 -27.70 -27.87
C TYR A 14 -15.43 -27.67 -26.42
N LEU A 15 -15.82 -26.65 -25.65
CA LEU A 15 -15.41 -26.44 -24.26
C LEU A 15 -16.03 -27.43 -23.25
N GLU A 16 -17.14 -28.07 -23.62
CA GLU A 16 -17.82 -29.12 -22.86
C GLU A 16 -17.37 -30.53 -23.25
N GLY A 17 -16.66 -30.66 -24.38
CA GLY A 17 -16.14 -31.94 -24.86
C GLY A 17 -17.17 -32.79 -25.60
N GLU A 18 -18.26 -32.19 -26.09
CA GLU A 18 -19.35 -32.87 -26.80
C GLU A 18 -19.06 -33.08 -28.30
N MET A 19 -17.91 -32.63 -28.78
CA MET A 19 -17.48 -32.80 -30.17
C MET A 19 -16.74 -34.12 -30.38
N SER A 20 -17.03 -34.81 -31.48
CA SER A 20 -16.24 -35.95 -31.92
C SER A 20 -14.82 -35.54 -32.31
N ALA A 21 -13.89 -36.49 -32.37
CA ALA A 21 -12.48 -36.21 -32.70
C ALA A 21 -12.29 -35.60 -34.10
N GLU A 22 -13.20 -35.85 -35.03
CA GLU A 22 -13.18 -35.27 -36.39
C GLU A 22 -13.71 -33.83 -36.39
N GLU A 23 -14.83 -33.58 -35.70
CA GLU A 23 -15.39 -32.23 -35.53
C GLU A 23 -14.44 -31.29 -34.78
N LYS A 24 -13.73 -31.83 -33.78
CA LYS A 24 -12.75 -31.08 -33.01
C LYS A 24 -11.60 -30.55 -33.88
N LYS A 25 -11.06 -31.40 -34.76
CA LYS A 25 -9.99 -30.99 -35.69
C LYS A 25 -10.46 -29.97 -36.71
N ALA A 26 -11.70 -30.11 -37.20
CA ALA A 26 -12.31 -29.14 -38.10
C ALA A 26 -12.51 -27.78 -37.40
N PHE A 27 -12.88 -27.78 -36.13
CA PHE A 27 -13.01 -26.57 -35.32
C PHE A 27 -11.66 -25.91 -35.04
N GLU A 28 -10.63 -26.68 -34.66
CA GLU A 28 -9.26 -26.18 -34.45
C GLU A 28 -8.67 -25.56 -35.74
N TYR A 29 -8.95 -26.16 -36.91
CA TYR A 29 -8.56 -25.59 -38.20
C TYR A 29 -9.26 -24.25 -38.48
N ARG A 30 -10.55 -24.13 -38.14
CA ARG A 30 -11.30 -22.88 -38.27
C ARG A 30 -10.83 -21.82 -37.29
N LEU A 31 -10.42 -22.22 -36.08
CA LEU A 31 -9.85 -21.33 -35.08
C LEU A 31 -8.53 -20.70 -35.55
N ASP A 32 -7.71 -21.45 -36.29
CA ASP A 32 -6.43 -20.98 -36.85
C ASP A 32 -6.62 -20.16 -38.15
N THR A 33 -7.73 -20.38 -38.87
CA THR A 33 -8.01 -19.72 -40.15
C THR A 33 -8.85 -18.44 -40.00
N GLU A 34 -9.79 -18.42 -39.06
CA GLU A 34 -10.77 -17.34 -38.85
C GLU A 34 -10.42 -16.53 -37.57
N GLN A 35 -9.82 -15.35 -37.72
CA GLN A 35 -9.45 -14.49 -36.59
C GLN A 35 -10.67 -14.10 -35.73
N ASP A 36 -11.81 -13.80 -36.36
CA ASP A 36 -13.05 -13.42 -35.66
C ASP A 36 -13.55 -14.52 -34.71
N LEU A 37 -13.34 -15.79 -35.07
CA LEU A 37 -13.73 -16.94 -34.23
C LEU A 37 -12.75 -17.15 -33.07
N SER A 38 -11.46 -16.90 -33.30
CA SER A 38 -10.43 -16.96 -32.26
C SER A 38 -10.66 -15.92 -31.17
N ASP A 39 -10.98 -14.67 -31.55
CA ASP A 39 -11.21 -13.58 -30.61
C ASP A 39 -12.46 -13.86 -29.74
N GLU A 40 -13.54 -14.39 -30.34
CA GLU A 40 -14.75 -14.78 -29.62
C GLU A 40 -14.49 -15.97 -28.67
N PHE A 41 -13.68 -16.95 -29.10
CA PHE A 41 -13.27 -18.08 -28.27
C PHE A 41 -12.45 -17.63 -27.04
N GLU A 42 -11.51 -16.71 -27.23
CA GLU A 42 -10.71 -16.15 -26.13
C GLU A 42 -11.60 -15.38 -25.14
N LEU A 43 -12.53 -14.57 -25.64
CA LEU A 43 -13.50 -13.86 -24.81
C LEU A 43 -14.33 -14.83 -23.96
N HIS A 44 -14.88 -15.89 -24.57
CA HIS A 44 -15.64 -16.91 -23.86
C HIS A 44 -14.81 -17.63 -22.80
N LEU A 45 -13.54 -17.94 -23.09
CA LEU A 45 -12.63 -18.57 -22.15
C LEU A 45 -12.33 -17.67 -20.94
N ASN A 46 -12.13 -16.37 -21.19
CA ASN A 46 -11.88 -15.38 -20.14
C ASN A 46 -13.11 -15.19 -19.24
N VAL A 47 -14.32 -15.12 -19.81
CA VAL A 47 -15.56 -15.10 -19.05
C VAL A 47 -15.69 -16.35 -18.18
N ARG A 48 -15.47 -17.54 -18.73
CA ARG A 48 -15.55 -18.80 -17.97
C ARG A 48 -14.54 -18.86 -16.81
N ARG A 49 -13.30 -18.41 -17.03
CA ARG A 49 -12.27 -18.27 -15.97
C ARG A 49 -12.66 -17.25 -14.90
N SER A 50 -13.35 -16.17 -15.26
CA SER A 50 -13.79 -15.17 -14.27
C SER A 50 -14.81 -15.75 -13.27
N PHE A 51 -15.63 -16.72 -13.69
CA PHE A 51 -16.57 -17.39 -12.80
C PHE A 51 -15.88 -18.30 -11.78
N THR A 52 -14.74 -18.94 -12.10
CA THR A 52 -14.04 -19.80 -11.14
C THR A 52 -13.46 -19.02 -9.95
N TRP A 53 -12.96 -17.81 -10.20
CA TRP A 53 -12.47 -16.92 -9.14
C TRP A 53 -13.59 -16.47 -8.19
N ASN A 54 -14.76 -16.13 -8.75
CA ASN A 54 -15.92 -15.76 -7.94
C ASN A 54 -16.52 -16.96 -7.19
N MET A 55 -16.47 -18.15 -7.79
CA MET A 55 -16.90 -19.41 -7.16
C MET A 55 -16.03 -19.76 -5.94
N GLU A 56 -14.74 -19.45 -5.96
CA GLU A 56 -13.84 -19.69 -4.83
C GLU A 56 -14.18 -18.81 -3.61
N ARG A 57 -14.53 -17.54 -3.84
CA ARG A 57 -15.05 -16.66 -2.77
C ARG A 57 -16.36 -17.18 -2.20
N ALA A 58 -17.29 -17.61 -3.05
CA ALA A 58 -18.57 -18.16 -2.60
C ALA A 58 -18.37 -19.44 -1.76
N LYS A 59 -17.44 -20.32 -2.17
CA LYS A 59 -17.06 -21.52 -1.40
C LYS A 59 -16.46 -21.15 -0.04
N LEU A 60 -15.60 -20.14 0.01
CA LEU A 60 -15.00 -19.67 1.25
C LEU A 60 -16.05 -19.08 2.20
N GLN A 61 -17.01 -18.32 1.69
CA GLN A 61 -18.14 -17.79 2.47
C GLN A 61 -18.99 -18.92 3.07
N VAL A 62 -19.38 -19.89 2.26
CA VAL A 62 -20.14 -21.07 2.74
C VAL A 62 -19.35 -21.86 3.79
N MET A 63 -18.04 -21.98 3.62
CA MET A 63 -17.16 -22.64 4.59
C MET A 63 -17.09 -21.85 5.91
N MET A 64 -16.95 -20.52 5.85
CA MET A 64 -16.99 -19.64 7.02
C MET A 64 -18.33 -19.74 7.74
N ASP A 65 -19.45 -19.66 7.02
CA ASP A 65 -20.79 -19.74 7.61
C ASP A 65 -21.00 -21.08 8.32
N ARG A 66 -20.49 -22.18 7.74
CA ARG A 66 -20.49 -23.50 8.36
C ARG A 66 -19.64 -23.53 9.63
N PHE A 67 -18.41 -23.00 9.60
CA PHE A 67 -17.59 -22.89 10.81
C PHE A 67 -18.28 -22.04 11.89
N HIS A 68 -18.94 -20.95 11.51
CA HIS A 68 -19.67 -20.11 12.47
C HIS A 68 -20.89 -20.82 13.08
N GLN A 69 -21.56 -21.72 12.35
CA GLN A 69 -22.62 -22.56 12.91
C GLN A 69 -22.06 -23.61 13.89
N ASP A 70 -20.99 -24.30 13.51
CA ASP A 70 -20.37 -25.35 14.35
C ASP A 70 -19.86 -24.78 15.70
N PHE A 71 -19.35 -23.54 15.71
CA PHE A 71 -18.92 -22.86 16.94
C PHE A 71 -20.06 -22.33 17.82
N ASN A 72 -21.26 -22.15 17.27
CA ASN A 72 -22.40 -21.61 18.03
C ASN A 72 -23.17 -22.71 18.78
N GLU A 73 -22.96 -23.99 18.44
CA GLU A 73 -23.55 -25.14 19.12
C GLU A 73 -22.71 -25.64 20.31
N GLU A 74 -21.41 -25.33 20.36
CA GLU A 74 -20.58 -25.56 21.54
C GLU A 74 -20.77 -24.43 22.56
N SER A 75 -21.74 -24.63 23.46
CA SER A 75 -21.90 -24.04 24.81
C SER A 75 -21.19 -22.70 25.08
N PRO A 76 -21.89 -21.61 25.50
CA PRO A 76 -21.24 -20.33 25.76
C PRO A 76 -20.12 -20.50 26.79
N VAL A 77 -18.88 -20.48 26.30
CA VAL A 77 -17.69 -20.48 27.15
C VAL A 77 -17.84 -19.25 28.02
N ARG A 78 -18.12 -19.46 29.31
CA ARG A 78 -18.07 -18.39 30.30
C ARG A 78 -16.61 -17.97 30.43
N ILE A 79 -16.17 -17.10 29.51
CA ILE A 79 -14.92 -16.39 29.66
C ILE A 79 -15.12 -15.55 30.91
N ARG A 80 -14.49 -16.00 32.00
CA ARG A 80 -14.42 -15.25 33.24
C ARG A 80 -13.64 -13.99 32.90
N GLU A 81 -14.37 -12.92 32.59
CA GLU A 81 -13.79 -11.62 32.26
C GLU A 81 -12.81 -11.24 33.36
N LYS A 82 -11.52 -11.36 33.04
CA LYS A 82 -10.48 -10.88 33.93
C LYS A 82 -10.61 -9.37 33.88
N LYS A 83 -11.24 -8.80 34.92
CA LYS A 83 -11.41 -7.36 35.09
C LYS A 83 -10.04 -6.69 35.03
N VAL A 84 -9.63 -6.30 33.83
CA VAL A 84 -8.43 -5.53 33.61
C VAL A 84 -8.67 -4.22 34.32
N ARG A 85 -7.79 -3.89 35.29
CA ARG A 85 -7.84 -2.59 35.97
C ARG A 85 -7.46 -1.53 34.94
N THR A 86 -8.43 -1.04 34.20
CA THR A 86 -8.28 0.15 33.38
C THR A 86 -8.11 1.34 34.31
N LEU A 87 -7.20 2.25 33.96
CA LEU A 87 -7.09 3.52 34.67
C LEU A 87 -8.36 4.34 34.38
N SER A 88 -8.87 5.04 35.39
CA SER A 88 -10.02 5.93 35.21
C SER A 88 -9.69 6.99 34.16
N PRO A 89 -10.59 7.30 33.22
CA PRO A 89 -10.37 8.33 32.21
C PRO A 89 -10.05 9.69 32.85
N VAL A 90 -10.55 9.96 34.06
CA VAL A 90 -10.26 11.17 34.83
C VAL A 90 -8.76 11.28 35.17
N ARG A 91 -8.09 10.17 35.49
CA ARG A 91 -6.65 10.17 35.78
C ARG A 91 -5.82 10.47 34.54
N ILE A 92 -6.23 9.94 33.39
CA ILE A 92 -5.56 10.20 32.11
C ILE A 92 -5.69 11.69 31.75
N ILE A 93 -6.89 12.26 31.90
CA ILE A 93 -7.15 13.68 31.65
C ILE A 93 -6.33 14.58 32.59
N MET A 94 -6.25 14.24 33.89
CA MET A 94 -5.45 15.03 34.83
C MET A 94 -3.95 14.99 34.52
N VAL A 95 -3.42 13.84 34.11
CA VAL A 95 -2.01 13.71 33.69
C VAL A 95 -1.75 14.50 32.41
N ALA A 96 -2.65 14.44 31.43
CA ALA A 96 -2.51 15.24 30.21
C ALA A 96 -2.53 16.75 30.52
N ALA A 97 -3.44 17.20 31.38
CA ALA A 97 -3.54 18.61 31.77
C ALA A 97 -2.27 19.13 32.46
N SER A 98 -1.64 18.34 33.34
CA SER A 98 -0.41 18.76 34.00
C SER A 98 0.77 18.87 33.03
N VAL A 99 0.90 17.92 32.09
CA VAL A 99 1.93 17.94 31.05
C VAL A 99 1.75 19.15 30.13
N SER A 100 0.54 19.43 29.68
CA SER A 100 0.24 20.60 28.83
C SER A 100 0.56 21.92 29.53
N LEU A 101 0.29 22.02 30.84
CA LEU A 101 0.58 23.22 31.62
C LEU A 101 2.10 23.46 31.74
N LEU A 102 2.89 22.39 31.96
CA LEU A 102 4.35 22.49 32.03
C LEU A 102 4.96 22.91 30.69
N ILE A 103 4.48 22.33 29.58
CA ILE A 103 4.95 22.69 28.24
C ILE A 103 4.64 24.16 27.94
N THR A 104 3.42 24.61 28.24
CA THR A 104 2.98 25.98 27.98
C THR A 104 3.78 26.99 28.82
N ALA A 105 3.95 26.73 30.12
CA ALA A 105 4.73 27.59 31.00
C ALA A 105 6.22 27.60 30.62
N GLY A 106 6.79 26.43 30.31
CA GLY A 106 8.17 26.29 29.87
C GLY A 106 8.45 27.04 28.56
N SER A 107 7.54 26.93 27.59
CA SER A 107 7.64 27.64 26.31
C SER A 107 7.65 29.16 26.49
N LEU A 108 6.79 29.70 27.38
CA LEU A 108 6.78 31.14 27.68
C LEU A 108 8.08 31.64 28.33
N VAL A 109 8.65 30.86 29.26
CA VAL A 109 9.94 31.19 29.90
C VAL A 109 11.08 31.19 28.87
N ILE A 110 11.14 30.17 28.02
CA ILE A 110 12.15 30.06 26.96
C ILE A 110 12.01 31.20 25.96
N TYR A 111 10.79 31.52 25.54
CA TYR A 111 10.53 32.64 24.63
C TYR A 111 11.03 33.98 25.20
N ASN A 112 10.77 34.24 26.48
CA ASN A 112 11.24 35.46 27.15
C ASN A 112 12.76 35.50 27.33
N LEU A 113 13.40 34.36 27.59
CA LEU A 113 14.87 34.26 27.71
C LEU A 113 15.58 34.48 26.37
N ILE A 114 15.03 33.94 25.28
CA ILE A 114 15.61 34.12 23.94
C ILE A 114 15.51 35.59 23.50
N GLN A 115 14.38 36.27 23.75
CA GLN A 115 14.23 37.69 23.43
C GLN A 115 15.20 38.62 24.20
N GLN A 116 15.59 38.29 25.43
CA GLN A 116 16.60 39.07 26.15
C GLN A 116 18.02 38.90 25.59
N ASN A 117 18.27 37.80 24.87
CA ASN A 117 19.58 37.42 24.36
C ASN A 117 19.75 37.71 22.86
N ASP A 118 18.88 38.49 22.23
CA ASP A 118 19.05 39.01 20.85
C ASP A 118 20.18 40.06 20.78
N LEU A 119 21.40 39.62 21.13
CA LEU A 119 22.66 40.19 20.69
C LEU A 119 22.79 39.93 19.18
N SER A 120 22.48 40.96 18.41
CA SER A 120 23.00 41.24 17.06
C SER A 120 22.53 40.27 15.94
N PRO A 121 21.56 40.68 15.11
CA PRO A 121 21.14 39.94 13.90
C PRO A 121 22.21 39.87 12.79
N ASN A 122 23.41 40.39 13.02
CA ASN A 122 24.40 40.69 11.98
C ASN A 122 25.45 39.61 11.76
N HIS A 123 25.47 38.50 12.51
CA HIS A 123 26.53 37.50 12.38
C HIS A 123 26.35 36.52 11.22
N TYR A 124 25.12 36.30 10.74
CA TYR A 124 24.86 35.37 9.63
C TYR A 124 24.87 36.03 8.24
N ALA A 125 24.92 37.37 8.18
CA ALA A 125 24.88 38.12 6.92
C ALA A 125 26.23 38.22 6.20
N THR A 126 27.32 37.73 6.78
CA THR A 126 28.69 37.92 6.27
C THR A 126 29.31 36.70 5.59
N LEU A 127 28.65 35.54 5.59
CA LEU A 127 29.21 34.33 4.94
C LEU A 127 28.91 34.22 3.43
N ASN A 128 28.03 35.07 2.89
CA ASN A 128 27.63 35.03 1.47
C ASN A 128 28.03 36.28 0.65
N ARG A 129 28.98 37.10 1.14
CA ARG A 129 29.40 38.34 0.43
C ARG A 129 30.90 38.35 0.10
N LYS A 130 31.30 37.45 -0.79
CA LYS A 130 32.35 37.55 -1.82
C LYS A 130 31.93 36.50 -2.86
N GLU A 131 31.47 36.80 -4.06
CA GLU A 131 31.98 37.68 -5.12
C GLU A 131 30.79 38.26 -5.91
N GLY A 132 30.93 39.46 -6.49
CA GLY A 132 29.94 40.01 -7.43
C GLY A 132 29.35 41.34 -6.99
N GLU A 133 29.89 42.41 -7.55
CA GLU A 133 29.52 43.81 -7.39
C GLU A 133 28.29 44.17 -8.24
N SER A 134 27.24 44.80 -7.67
CA SER A 134 26.62 46.06 -8.18
C SER A 134 25.28 46.44 -7.50
N VAL A 135 25.30 47.53 -6.72
CA VAL A 135 24.42 48.72 -6.80
C VAL A 135 22.86 48.57 -6.91
N ARG A 136 22.16 48.76 -5.76
CA ARG A 136 21.00 49.67 -5.47
C ARG A 136 19.55 49.36 -6.02
N PRO A 137 18.44 49.95 -5.46
CA PRO A 137 17.51 49.23 -4.58
C PRO A 137 16.00 49.34 -4.93
N ALA A 138 15.17 48.69 -4.09
CA ALA A 138 13.73 48.93 -3.86
C ALA A 138 12.71 48.46 -4.93
N SER A 139 11.92 47.43 -4.60
CA SER A 139 10.45 47.54 -4.47
C SER A 139 9.77 46.19 -4.17
N ALA A 140 8.79 46.27 -3.25
CA ALA A 140 7.63 45.39 -3.04
C ALA A 140 7.81 43.93 -2.59
N GLN A 141 7.43 43.68 -1.33
CA GLN A 141 7.03 42.37 -0.81
C GLN A 141 5.73 41.89 -1.50
N PRO A 142 5.42 40.58 -1.44
CA PRO A 142 4.43 40.19 -0.44
C PRO A 142 4.88 39.02 0.45
N LYS A 143 4.50 39.14 1.72
CA LYS A 143 4.53 38.09 2.74
C LYS A 143 3.80 36.83 2.23
N VAL A 144 4.46 35.69 2.34
CA VAL A 144 3.79 34.38 2.45
C VAL A 144 4.20 33.78 3.78
N GLU A 145 3.17 33.63 4.60
CA GLU A 145 3.09 32.99 5.90
C GLU A 145 3.73 31.59 5.83
N LYS A 146 4.78 31.35 6.63
CA LYS A 146 5.35 30.02 6.79
C LYS A 146 4.52 29.29 7.83
N ASP A 147 3.53 28.54 7.36
CA ASP A 147 2.97 27.42 8.11
C ASP A 147 4.11 26.53 8.58
N VAL A 148 4.12 26.27 9.88
CA VAL A 148 5.01 25.29 10.52
C VAL A 148 4.53 23.92 10.07
N VAL A 149 5.09 23.47 8.94
CA VAL A 149 4.95 22.10 8.48
C VAL A 149 5.80 21.24 9.43
N GLU A 150 5.14 20.55 10.36
CA GLU A 150 5.71 19.35 10.98
C GLU A 150 6.32 18.50 9.86
N PRO A 151 7.54 17.93 10.02
CA PRO A 151 8.12 17.12 8.97
C PRO A 151 7.15 15.98 8.66
N ALA A 152 6.45 16.11 7.54
CA ALA A 152 5.60 15.07 7.02
C ALA A 152 6.50 13.83 6.96
N ILE A 153 6.15 12.80 7.73
CA ILE A 153 6.75 11.49 7.57
C ILE A 153 6.35 11.10 6.14
N VAL A 154 7.24 11.36 5.18
CA VAL A 154 7.05 10.97 3.80
C VAL A 154 7.11 9.45 3.81
N ARG A 155 5.95 8.83 4.02
CA ARG A 155 5.75 7.41 3.80
C ARG A 155 5.83 7.26 2.29
N ASN A 156 7.03 7.00 1.78
CA ASN A 156 7.21 6.48 0.42
C ASN A 156 6.54 5.10 0.41
N VAL A 157 5.23 5.09 0.18
CA VAL A 157 4.43 3.88 0.01
C VAL A 157 4.72 3.38 -1.39
N ALA A 158 5.15 2.13 -1.46
CA ALA A 158 5.47 1.47 -2.71
C ALA A 158 5.01 0.03 -2.63
N THR A 159 4.85 -0.58 -3.80
CA THR A 159 4.51 -1.99 -3.93
C THR A 159 5.77 -2.82 -4.07
N ALA A 160 5.77 -3.99 -3.44
CA ALA A 160 6.79 -5.00 -3.63
C ALA A 160 6.10 -6.33 -3.99
N PHE A 161 6.70 -7.08 -4.90
CA PHE A 161 6.18 -8.38 -5.35
C PHE A 161 7.05 -9.50 -4.78
N ALA A 162 6.44 -10.50 -4.15
CA ALA A 162 7.17 -11.71 -3.75
C ALA A 162 7.52 -12.54 -4.98
N ILE A 163 8.80 -12.91 -5.13
CA ILE A 163 9.28 -13.72 -6.25
C ILE A 163 9.50 -15.18 -5.88
N ASP A 164 9.63 -15.48 -4.58
CA ASP A 164 9.74 -16.84 -4.06
C ASP A 164 9.03 -17.03 -2.72
N ALA A 165 8.91 -18.29 -2.30
CA ALA A 165 8.34 -18.67 -1.00
C ALA A 165 9.32 -18.46 0.16
N ASN A 166 10.59 -18.12 -0.11
CA ASN A 166 11.62 -17.90 0.91
C ASN A 166 11.64 -16.46 1.42
N GLY A 167 10.68 -15.63 1.00
CA GLY A 167 10.55 -14.25 1.44
C GLY A 167 11.42 -13.27 0.65
N ILE A 168 11.86 -13.64 -0.56
CA ILE A 168 12.52 -12.72 -1.48
C ILE A 168 11.46 -11.91 -2.24
N MET A 169 11.66 -10.59 -2.30
CA MET A 169 10.73 -9.66 -2.94
C MET A 169 11.46 -8.70 -3.87
N LEU A 170 10.77 -8.21 -4.89
CA LEU A 170 11.25 -7.23 -5.85
C LEU A 170 10.50 -5.90 -5.67
N THR A 171 11.23 -4.80 -5.72
CA THR A 171 10.68 -3.44 -5.75
C THR A 171 11.58 -2.52 -6.58
N ASN A 172 11.21 -1.26 -6.71
CA ASN A 172 12.04 -0.27 -7.39
C ASN A 172 13.18 0.23 -6.50
N TYR A 173 14.33 0.57 -7.10
CA TYR A 173 15.49 1.04 -6.35
C TYR A 173 15.22 2.40 -5.68
N HIS A 174 14.59 3.35 -6.39
CA HIS A 174 14.31 4.68 -5.85
C HIS A 174 13.43 4.66 -4.57
N VAL A 175 12.68 3.58 -4.34
CA VAL A 175 11.84 3.39 -3.14
C VAL A 175 12.70 3.13 -1.90
N VAL A 176 13.79 2.38 -2.09
CA VAL A 176 14.69 1.90 -1.05
C VAL A 176 16.03 2.62 -1.05
N GLU A 177 16.19 3.66 -1.86
CA GLU A 177 17.40 4.45 -1.95
C GLU A 177 17.80 5.02 -0.58
N GLY A 178 19.04 4.71 -0.17
CA GLY A 178 19.58 5.14 1.13
C GLY A 178 19.03 4.38 2.34
N LYS A 179 18.19 3.34 2.15
CA LYS A 179 17.60 2.55 3.24
C LYS A 179 18.21 1.16 3.28
N LYS A 180 18.54 0.69 4.49
CA LYS A 180 19.01 -0.69 4.73
C LYS A 180 17.85 -1.65 5.04
N TYR A 181 16.82 -1.14 5.71
CA TYR A 181 15.64 -1.89 6.11
C TYR A 181 14.38 -1.15 5.69
N VAL A 182 13.35 -1.92 5.34
CA VAL A 182 12.02 -1.40 4.97
C VAL A 182 10.94 -2.19 5.67
N TYR A 183 9.83 -1.51 5.99
CA TYR A 183 8.64 -2.16 6.53
C TYR A 183 7.75 -2.59 5.38
N ILE A 184 7.29 -3.84 5.44
CA ILE A 184 6.39 -4.43 4.47
C ILE A 184 5.08 -4.78 5.17
N GLU A 185 3.98 -4.31 4.60
CA GLU A 185 2.63 -4.61 5.05
C GLU A 185 1.96 -5.48 3.99
N LYS A 186 1.28 -6.55 4.41
CA LYS A 186 0.50 -7.38 3.48
C LYS A 186 -0.83 -6.69 3.21
N PHE A 187 -1.21 -6.57 1.94
CA PHE A 187 -2.47 -5.95 1.52
C PHE A 187 -3.71 -6.59 2.18
N GLN A 188 -3.62 -7.87 2.54
CA GLN A 188 -4.73 -8.63 3.12
C GLN A 188 -4.74 -8.64 4.67
N ASP A 189 -3.63 -8.27 5.30
CA ASP A 189 -3.51 -8.18 6.76
C ASP A 189 -2.66 -6.96 7.14
N SER A 190 -3.33 -5.81 7.25
CA SER A 190 -2.72 -4.53 7.64
C SER A 190 -2.23 -4.50 9.09
N LEU A 191 -2.49 -5.54 9.89
CA LEU A 191 -2.09 -5.58 11.30
C LEU A 191 -0.69 -6.17 11.51
N GLN A 192 -0.10 -6.77 10.48
CA GLN A 192 1.24 -7.35 10.54
C GLN A 192 2.21 -6.64 9.61
N SER A 193 3.17 -5.92 10.20
CA SER A 193 4.32 -5.36 9.50
C SER A 193 5.53 -6.26 9.69
N TYR A 194 6.22 -6.56 8.59
CA TYR A 194 7.45 -7.32 8.59
C TYR A 194 8.61 -6.40 8.21
N VAL A 195 9.79 -6.66 8.75
CA VAL A 195 11.01 -5.94 8.39
C VAL A 195 11.71 -6.73 7.29
N ALA A 196 12.03 -6.06 6.18
CA ALA A 196 12.83 -6.63 5.12
C ALA A 196 14.16 -5.88 4.98
N GLU A 197 15.22 -6.62 4.70
CA GLU A 197 16.54 -6.08 4.38
C GLU A 197 16.72 -5.97 2.86
N VAL A 198 17.35 -4.88 2.42
CA VAL A 198 17.77 -4.71 1.02
C VAL A 198 19.04 -5.53 0.82
N ILE A 199 18.97 -6.58 -0.01
CA ILE A 199 20.11 -7.47 -0.27
C ILE A 199 20.93 -6.98 -1.46
N ASP A 200 20.26 -6.56 -2.52
CA ASP A 200 20.91 -6.16 -3.76
C ASP A 200 20.07 -5.15 -4.54
N TYR A 201 20.71 -4.39 -5.44
CA TYR A 201 20.02 -3.43 -6.30
C TYR A 201 20.81 -3.09 -7.57
N ASP A 202 20.07 -2.75 -8.63
CA ASP A 202 20.62 -2.16 -9.86
C ASP A 202 20.04 -0.77 -10.07
N LYS A 203 20.90 0.25 -9.98
CA LYS A 203 20.52 1.66 -10.15
C LYS A 203 20.12 2.00 -11.60
N ARG A 204 20.65 1.28 -12.59
CA ARG A 204 20.39 1.54 -14.01
C ARG A 204 19.02 1.03 -14.42
N LEU A 205 18.64 -0.13 -13.89
CA LEU A 205 17.34 -0.76 -14.15
C LEU A 205 16.25 -0.32 -13.16
N ASP A 206 16.62 0.43 -12.11
CA ASP A 206 15.74 0.85 -11.01
C ASP A 206 15.07 -0.34 -10.31
N ILE A 207 15.84 -1.39 -10.02
CA ILE A 207 15.37 -2.62 -9.38
C ILE A 207 16.11 -2.84 -8.07
N ALA A 208 15.39 -3.27 -7.03
CA ALA A 208 15.97 -3.71 -5.76
C ALA A 208 15.36 -5.04 -5.31
N VAL A 209 16.20 -5.87 -4.69
CA VAL A 209 15.84 -7.17 -4.13
C VAL A 209 15.84 -7.07 -2.61
N LEU A 210 14.73 -7.48 -2.01
CA LEU A 210 14.48 -7.47 -0.58
C LEU A 210 14.36 -8.89 -0.05
N ARG A 211 14.67 -9.10 1.23
CA ARG A 211 14.36 -10.33 1.95
C ARG A 211 13.71 -10.04 3.28
N VAL A 212 12.57 -10.69 3.50
CA VAL A 212 11.85 -10.67 4.78
C VAL A 212 12.57 -11.59 5.78
N THR A 213 12.75 -11.12 7.01
CA THR A 213 13.26 -11.90 8.15
C THR A 213 12.14 -12.26 9.12
#